data_AF-A0A2A5DQA4-F1
#
_entry.id   AF-A0A2A5DQA4-F1
#
_cell.length_a   1.000
_cell.length_b   1.000
_cell.length_c   1.000
_cell.angle_alpha   90.00
_cell.angle_beta   90.00
_cell.angle_gamma   90.00
#
_symmetry.space_group_name_H-M   'P 1'
#
loop_
_entity.id
_entity.type
_entity.pdbx_description
1 polymer ?
#
loop_
_entity_poly.entity_id
_entity_poly.type
_entity_poly.pdbx_seq_one_letter_code
_entity_poly.pdbx_strand_id
1 'polypeptide(L)'
;MLDLPKDLKISLENNFQFIYDIESSEIGKIELLSLNEIKLTNAHCAPHEDISDYDEYSGLEGTYLIPAYNLVKSSEDYLHEGLIAYFPTFKLYGSFNDDHEEVRLFRNTSWTTIINNPIKYLDEQWDNQSFAFQPTPWPGYDFQMLYSDPIFTIKGYPNVCEVHEEKIKRRKWISEEDLEYDITCDQFSFINEAQKKFPYSGQRISESFELRCTSCHLLKKEFIKNNSKPKVYKTITTNIYGFAKCPKCNSKFRFRPTSLNNGMHNCGQKLIIQYHKDFKKT
;
A
#
# COMPACT_ATOMS: atom_id res chain seq x y z
N MET A 1 -22.27 14.79 5.00
CA MET A 1 -22.62 14.50 6.40
C MET A 1 -21.36 13.93 7.03
N LEU A 2 -20.93 14.43 8.20
CA LEU A 2 -19.72 13.93 8.88
C LEU A 2 -19.91 12.45 9.25
N ASP A 3 -18.94 11.60 8.90
CA ASP A 3 -18.94 10.18 9.26
C ASP A 3 -18.37 10.02 10.68
N LEU A 4 -19.16 10.36 11.69
CA LEU A 4 -18.81 10.26 13.10
C LEU A 4 -19.56 9.11 13.79
N PRO A 5 -18.96 8.45 14.80
CA PRO A 5 -19.66 7.47 15.61
C PRO A 5 -20.92 8.05 16.28
N LYS A 6 -21.95 7.21 16.41
CA LYS A 6 -23.27 7.64 16.89
C LYS A 6 -23.22 8.19 18.32
N ASP A 7 -22.43 7.56 19.19
CA ASP A 7 -22.25 7.95 20.59
C ASP A 7 -21.53 9.30 20.73
N LEU A 8 -20.48 9.54 19.94
CA LEU A 8 -19.83 10.85 19.82
C LEU A 8 -20.83 11.91 19.36
N LYS A 9 -21.54 11.65 18.25
CA LYS A 9 -22.48 12.61 17.68
C LYS A 9 -23.55 13.05 18.68
N ILE A 10 -24.16 12.10 19.38
CA ILE A 10 -25.15 12.39 20.43
C ILE A 10 -24.53 13.23 21.54
N SER A 11 -23.30 12.94 21.96
CA SER A 11 -22.64 13.70 23.03
C SER A 11 -22.40 15.15 22.62
N LEU A 12 -21.92 15.37 21.40
CA LEU A 12 -21.65 16.71 20.87
C LEU A 12 -22.93 17.51 20.59
N GLU A 13 -24.01 16.86 20.13
CA GLU A 13 -25.33 17.49 19.97
C GLU A 13 -25.89 18.00 21.31
N ASN A 14 -25.53 17.36 22.42
CA ASN A 14 -25.90 17.77 23.78
C ASN A 14 -24.87 18.71 24.43
N ASN A 15 -23.92 19.25 23.67
CA ASN A 15 -22.84 20.11 24.16
C ASN A 15 -22.06 19.51 25.34
N PHE A 16 -21.82 18.21 25.29
CA PHE A 16 -21.06 17.51 26.32
C PHE A 16 -19.67 18.15 26.49
N GLN A 17 -19.23 18.28 27.74
CA GLN A 17 -17.88 18.65 28.12
C GLN A 17 -17.38 17.65 29.16
N PHE A 18 -16.09 17.34 29.15
CA PHE A 18 -15.52 16.40 30.09
C PHE A 18 -15.58 16.94 31.52
N ILE A 19 -15.77 16.03 32.49
CA ILE A 19 -15.68 16.30 33.91
C ILE A 19 -14.66 15.32 34.47
N TYR A 20 -13.50 15.85 34.88
CA TYR A 20 -12.38 15.09 35.44
C TYR A 20 -11.59 15.97 36.40
N ASP A 21 -10.70 15.34 37.15
CA ASP A 21 -9.76 16.04 38.00
C ASP A 21 -8.66 16.67 37.14
N ILE A 22 -8.72 17.98 36.98
CA ILE A 22 -7.81 18.73 36.10
C ILE A 22 -6.38 18.69 36.64
N GLU A 23 -6.21 18.66 37.98
CA GLU A 23 -4.88 18.68 38.61
C GLU A 23 -4.10 17.38 38.40
N SER A 24 -4.76 16.29 38.02
CA SER A 24 -4.12 15.01 37.70
C SER A 24 -3.94 14.76 36.21
N SER A 25 -4.28 15.73 35.35
CA SER A 25 -4.08 15.63 33.90
C SER A 25 -2.87 16.42 33.46
N GLU A 26 -2.04 15.84 32.60
CA GLU A 26 -0.91 16.53 31.98
C GLU A 26 -1.39 17.73 31.14
N ILE A 27 -2.54 17.63 30.47
CA ILE A 27 -3.02 18.62 29.49
C ILE A 27 -3.86 19.76 30.06
N GLY A 28 -4.09 19.75 31.37
CA GLY A 28 -4.96 20.70 32.05
C GLY A 28 -6.41 20.62 31.58
N LYS A 29 -7.12 21.76 31.63
CA LYS A 29 -8.53 21.82 31.23
C LYS A 29 -8.67 21.87 29.71
N ILE A 30 -9.63 21.11 29.17
CA ILE A 30 -10.02 21.21 27.75
C ILE A 30 -11.47 21.65 27.53
N GLU A 31 -11.73 22.20 26.33
CA GLU A 31 -13.07 22.44 25.79
C GLU A 31 -13.23 21.63 24.50
N LEU A 32 -14.36 20.94 24.34
CA LEU A 32 -14.70 20.20 23.13
C LEU A 32 -15.35 21.10 22.08
N LEU A 33 -15.05 20.83 20.80
CA LEU A 33 -15.73 21.44 19.66
C LEU A 33 -17.21 21.04 19.65
N SER A 34 -18.09 21.96 19.26
CA SER A 34 -19.47 21.59 18.94
C SER A 34 -19.52 20.81 17.61
N LEU A 35 -20.60 20.06 17.39
CA LEU A 35 -20.76 19.26 16.18
C LEU A 35 -20.60 20.06 14.88
N ASN A 36 -21.01 21.34 14.88
CA ASN A 36 -20.95 22.22 13.70
C ASN A 36 -19.55 22.82 13.46
N GLU A 37 -18.67 22.74 14.45
CA GLU A 37 -17.29 23.25 14.35
C GLU A 37 -16.32 22.16 13.87
N ILE A 38 -16.70 20.88 13.97
CA ILE A 38 -15.87 19.76 13.52
C ILE A 38 -15.64 19.82 12.01
N LYS A 39 -14.37 19.76 11.63
CA LYS A 39 -13.91 19.70 10.24
C LYS A 39 -12.95 18.53 10.06
N LEU A 40 -12.94 17.99 8.85
CA LEU A 40 -11.92 17.03 8.46
C LEU A 40 -10.59 17.77 8.30
N THR A 41 -9.57 17.30 9.01
CA THR A 41 -8.18 17.73 8.90
C THR A 41 -7.30 16.52 8.53
N ASN A 42 -5.99 16.73 8.43
CA ASN A 42 -5.01 15.67 8.33
C ASN A 42 -4.11 15.69 9.57
N ALA A 43 -3.94 14.55 10.20
CA ALA A 43 -2.89 14.31 11.17
C ALA A 43 -1.60 13.94 10.42
N HIS A 44 -0.48 14.55 10.82
CA HIS A 44 0.82 14.26 10.26
C HIS A 44 1.38 13.01 10.93
N CYS A 45 1.88 12.06 10.13
CA CYS A 45 2.35 10.76 10.60
C CYS A 45 3.65 10.39 9.90
N ALA A 46 4.75 10.39 10.63
CA ALA A 46 6.00 9.80 10.19
C ALA A 46 5.88 8.28 10.10
N PRO A 47 6.65 7.62 9.21
CA PRO A 47 6.80 6.18 9.26
C PRO A 47 7.43 5.75 10.60
N HIS A 48 6.89 4.70 11.21
CA HIS A 48 7.43 4.13 12.43
C HIS A 48 8.85 3.57 12.18
N GLU A 49 9.78 3.77 13.10
CA GLU A 49 11.21 3.45 12.91
C GLU A 49 11.44 1.99 12.50
N ASP A 50 10.80 1.04 13.20
CA ASP A 50 10.91 -0.41 12.95
C ASP A 50 10.48 -0.88 11.55
N ILE A 51 9.80 -0.03 10.79
CA ILE A 51 9.22 -0.40 9.50
C ILE A 51 9.66 0.53 8.35
N SER A 52 10.59 1.44 8.63
CA SER A 52 11.22 2.35 7.67
C SER A 52 11.82 1.64 6.45
N ASP A 53 12.39 0.44 6.64
CA ASP A 53 12.93 -0.39 5.54
C ASP A 53 11.89 -0.78 4.46
N TYR A 54 10.59 -0.66 4.77
CA TYR A 54 9.49 -0.99 3.86
C TYR A 54 8.74 0.23 3.33
N ASP A 55 9.10 1.42 3.79
CA ASP A 55 8.54 2.68 3.34
C ASP A 55 9.28 3.16 2.09
N GLU A 56 8.54 3.28 0.98
CA GLU A 56 9.04 3.79 -0.30
C GLU A 56 9.55 5.22 -0.23
N TYR A 57 9.08 6.00 0.74
CA TYR A 57 9.41 7.40 0.93
C TYR A 57 10.33 7.63 2.14
N SER A 58 10.87 6.57 2.77
CA SER A 58 11.82 6.67 3.90
C SER A 58 13.06 7.52 3.61
N GLY A 59 13.42 7.69 2.34
CA GLY A 59 14.53 8.56 1.91
C GLY A 59 14.16 10.01 1.62
N LEU A 60 12.90 10.41 1.82
CA LEU A 60 12.39 11.75 1.58
C LEU A 60 12.03 12.42 2.90
N GLU A 61 12.32 13.71 3.03
CA GLU A 61 11.81 14.52 4.14
C GLU A 61 10.34 14.83 3.87
N GLY A 62 9.46 14.34 4.73
CA GLY A 62 8.02 14.40 4.52
C GLY A 62 7.23 13.63 5.57
N THR A 63 5.92 13.78 5.50
CA THR A 63 5.00 13.15 6.44
C THR A 63 3.76 12.60 5.72
N TYR A 64 3.16 11.56 6.27
CA TYR A 64 1.90 11.03 5.77
C TYR A 64 0.71 11.82 6.32
N LEU A 65 -0.25 12.10 5.44
CA LEU A 65 -1.47 12.83 5.76
C LEU A 65 -2.60 11.84 6.06
N ILE A 66 -2.87 11.59 7.34
CA ILE A 66 -3.96 10.71 7.77
C ILE A 66 -5.21 11.55 8.05
N PRO A 67 -6.34 11.32 7.36
CA PRO A 67 -7.58 12.06 7.64
C PRO A 67 -8.06 11.85 9.07
N ALA A 68 -8.39 12.95 9.75
CA ALA A 68 -8.82 12.97 11.14
C ALA A 68 -9.87 14.06 11.39
N TYR A 69 -10.75 13.84 12.36
CA TYR A 69 -11.61 14.87 12.93
C TYR A 69 -11.07 15.23 14.31
N ASN A 70 -10.50 16.42 14.44
CA ASN A 70 -10.16 16.98 15.74
C ASN A 70 -11.44 17.21 16.56
N LEU A 71 -11.39 16.92 17.86
CA LEU A 71 -12.56 17.03 18.75
C LEU A 71 -12.37 18.10 19.83
N VAL A 72 -11.15 18.59 20.05
CA VAL A 72 -10.85 19.59 21.07
C VAL A 72 -10.82 20.98 20.44
N LYS A 73 -11.37 21.96 21.12
CA LYS A 73 -11.43 23.37 20.71
C LYS A 73 -10.34 24.20 21.35
N SER A 74 -9.99 23.89 22.59
CA SER A 74 -8.91 24.53 23.33
C SER A 74 -8.40 23.62 24.45
N SER A 75 -7.14 23.80 24.82
CA SER A 75 -6.48 23.21 26.00
C SER A 75 -5.73 24.32 26.74
N GLU A 76 -5.50 24.12 28.03
CA GLU A 76 -4.80 25.06 28.90
C GLU A 76 -3.29 25.08 28.63
N ASP A 77 -2.67 23.89 28.55
CA ASP A 77 -1.21 23.76 28.58
C ASP A 77 -0.59 23.34 27.24
N TYR A 78 -1.40 22.84 26.28
CA TYR A 78 -0.93 22.28 25.02
C TYR A 78 -1.72 22.78 23.81
N LEU A 79 -1.16 22.56 22.61
CA LEU A 79 -1.90 22.71 21.36
C LEU A 79 -3.09 21.74 21.38
N HIS A 80 -4.26 22.26 21.01
CA HIS A 80 -5.51 21.54 21.16
C HIS A 80 -5.73 20.52 20.03
N GLU A 81 -5.13 20.78 18.86
CA GLU A 81 -5.14 19.89 17.73
C GLU A 81 -4.51 18.54 18.08
N GLY A 82 -5.27 17.46 17.88
CA GLY A 82 -4.74 16.11 18.02
C GLY A 82 -4.67 15.57 19.44
N LEU A 83 -5.01 16.35 20.48
CA LEU A 83 -5.13 15.82 21.84
C LEU A 83 -6.12 14.65 21.90
N ILE A 84 -7.27 14.79 21.25
CA ILE A 84 -8.14 13.67 20.92
C ILE A 84 -8.85 13.89 19.58
N ALA A 85 -8.81 12.87 18.73
CA ALA A 85 -9.34 12.89 17.39
C ALA A 85 -10.07 11.58 17.05
N TYR A 86 -10.98 11.65 16.08
CA TYR A 86 -11.56 10.47 15.44
C TYR A 86 -10.99 10.28 14.04
N PHE A 87 -10.47 9.09 13.75
CA PHE A 87 -9.86 8.74 12.48
C PHE A 87 -10.83 7.89 11.63
N PRO A 88 -11.55 8.48 10.66
CA PRO A 88 -12.61 7.80 9.94
C PRO A 88 -12.14 6.57 9.16
N THR A 89 -10.93 6.60 8.60
CA THR A 89 -10.38 5.48 7.84
C THR A 89 -10.19 4.23 8.70
N PHE A 90 -9.78 4.42 9.96
CA PHE A 90 -9.58 3.32 10.91
C PHE A 90 -10.84 3.01 11.72
N LYS A 91 -11.80 3.95 11.77
CA LYS A 91 -12.95 3.95 12.67
C LYS A 91 -12.56 3.86 14.14
N LEU A 92 -11.46 4.52 14.50
CA LEU A 92 -10.90 4.52 15.84
C LEU A 92 -10.74 5.96 16.34
N TYR A 93 -10.78 6.11 17.65
CA TYR A 93 -10.28 7.31 18.32
C TYR A 93 -8.77 7.21 18.46
N GLY A 94 -8.14 8.35 18.66
CA GLY A 94 -6.72 8.41 18.91
C GLY A 94 -6.29 9.81 19.27
N SER A 95 -4.99 9.99 19.31
CA SER A 95 -4.33 11.27 19.42
C SER A 95 -3.28 11.41 18.33
N PHE A 96 -2.88 12.63 18.02
CA PHE A 96 -1.74 12.89 17.16
C PHE A 96 -0.93 14.07 17.67
N ASN A 97 0.37 14.00 17.42
CA ASN A 97 1.34 15.01 17.80
C ASN A 97 2.02 15.53 16.53
N ASP A 98 1.72 16.74 16.12
CA ASP A 98 2.32 17.31 14.91
C ASP A 98 3.80 17.67 15.09
N ASP A 99 4.27 17.93 16.32
CA ASP A 99 5.70 18.21 16.60
C ASP A 99 6.58 16.96 16.49
N HIS A 100 5.97 15.78 16.69
CA HIS A 100 6.65 14.49 16.57
C HIS A 100 6.14 13.65 15.39
N GLU A 101 5.21 14.19 14.61
CA GLU A 101 4.51 13.51 13.52
C GLU A 101 4.03 12.11 13.93
N GLU A 102 3.46 11.98 15.14
CA GLU A 102 3.07 10.69 15.69
C GLU A 102 1.54 10.58 15.75
N VAL A 103 0.99 9.50 15.21
CA VAL A 103 -0.44 9.17 15.34
C VAL A 103 -0.58 7.96 16.25
N ARG A 104 -1.35 8.07 17.33
CA ARG A 104 -1.61 6.98 18.28
C ARG A 104 -3.09 6.62 18.28
N LEU A 105 -3.41 5.38 17.90
CA LEU A 105 -4.79 4.90 17.79
C LEU A 105 -5.20 4.00 18.96
N PHE A 106 -6.43 4.19 19.46
CA PHE A 106 -6.97 3.47 20.61
C PHE A 106 -7.81 2.26 20.16
N ARG A 107 -7.37 1.05 20.51
CA ARG A 107 -8.08 -0.19 20.12
C ARG A 107 -9.33 -0.40 20.96
N ASN A 108 -10.43 -0.79 20.29
CA ASN A 108 -11.69 -1.17 20.93
C ASN A 108 -12.27 -0.09 21.85
N THR A 109 -11.95 1.18 21.58
CA THR A 109 -12.40 2.33 22.39
C THR A 109 -13.63 2.96 21.76
N SER A 110 -14.66 3.17 22.58
CA SER A 110 -15.85 3.97 22.22
C SER A 110 -15.77 5.37 22.84
N TRP A 111 -16.61 6.30 22.39
CA TRP A 111 -16.67 7.62 23.00
C TRP A 111 -17.12 7.53 24.47
N THR A 112 -18.09 6.65 24.75
CA THR A 112 -18.53 6.37 26.11
C THR A 112 -17.40 5.85 27.00
N THR A 113 -16.49 5.04 26.45
CA THR A 113 -15.31 4.57 27.19
C THR A 113 -14.38 5.73 27.55
N ILE A 114 -14.20 6.67 26.62
CA ILE A 114 -13.38 7.87 26.85
C ILE A 114 -14.02 8.76 27.92
N ILE A 115 -15.33 9.02 27.84
CA ILE A 115 -16.07 9.80 28.86
C ILE A 115 -15.89 9.22 30.27
N ASN A 116 -15.92 7.89 30.40
CA ASN A 116 -15.82 7.24 31.70
C ASN A 116 -14.40 7.21 32.29
N ASN A 117 -13.37 7.47 31.49
CA ASN A 117 -11.99 7.53 31.96
C ASN A 117 -11.18 8.51 31.09
N PRO A 118 -11.46 9.82 31.15
CA PRO A 118 -10.97 10.78 30.17
C PRO A 118 -9.45 10.97 30.27
N ILE A 119 -8.90 11.09 31.48
CA ILE A 119 -7.46 11.31 31.72
C ILE A 119 -6.63 10.24 31.01
N LYS A 120 -7.03 8.96 31.11
CA LYS A 120 -6.34 7.86 30.43
C LYS A 120 -6.16 8.08 28.92
N TYR A 121 -7.13 8.70 28.24
CA TYR A 121 -7.07 8.90 26.78
C TYR A 121 -6.51 10.26 26.39
N LEU A 122 -6.77 11.28 27.22
CA LEU A 122 -6.28 12.63 27.03
C LEU A 122 -4.76 12.69 27.21
N ASP A 123 -4.23 11.99 28.21
CA ASP A 123 -2.81 12.02 28.55
C ASP A 123 -2.01 10.89 27.86
N GLU A 124 -2.63 10.12 26.97
CA GLU A 124 -2.02 8.93 26.36
C GLU A 124 -0.76 9.24 25.55
N GLN A 125 -0.59 10.48 25.08
CA GLN A 125 0.65 10.88 24.38
C GLN A 125 1.88 10.89 25.32
N TRP A 126 1.67 11.11 26.62
CA TRP A 126 2.72 11.20 27.63
C TRP A 126 2.90 9.91 28.45
N ASP A 127 2.08 8.88 28.22
CA ASP A 127 2.19 7.61 28.95
C ASP A 127 3.35 6.74 28.41
N ASN A 128 4.32 6.45 29.28
CA ASN A 128 5.43 5.54 29.02
C ASN A 128 4.98 4.07 28.81
N GLN A 129 3.77 3.73 29.22
CA GLN A 129 3.13 2.41 29.03
C GLN A 129 1.92 2.50 28.08
N SER A 130 2.03 3.35 27.05
CA SER A 130 1.01 3.55 26.02
C SER A 130 0.31 2.24 25.60
N PHE A 131 -1.02 2.24 25.68
CA PHE A 131 -1.87 1.17 25.14
C PHE A 131 -2.27 1.42 23.68
N ALA A 132 -2.01 2.63 23.18
CA ALA A 132 -2.23 2.99 21.80
C ALA A 132 -1.21 2.31 20.86
N PHE A 133 -1.52 2.30 19.57
CA PHE A 133 -0.59 1.83 18.55
C PHE A 133 -0.48 2.85 17.42
N GLN A 134 0.71 2.97 16.83
CA GLN A 134 0.89 3.77 15.63
C GLN A 134 0.40 2.99 14.40
N PRO A 135 -0.45 3.59 13.56
CA PRO A 135 -0.85 2.94 12.32
C PRO A 135 0.33 2.89 11.36
N THR A 136 0.30 1.92 10.44
CA THR A 136 1.15 1.91 9.25
C THR A 136 0.53 2.85 8.21
N PRO A 137 1.07 4.05 7.94
CA PRO A 137 0.42 4.99 7.05
C PRO A 137 0.57 4.59 5.56
N TRP A 138 1.75 4.13 5.17
CA TRP A 138 1.95 3.66 3.80
C TRP A 138 1.32 2.26 3.61
N PRO A 139 0.97 1.90 2.37
CA PRO A 139 1.00 2.74 1.16
C PRO A 139 -0.24 3.63 1.03
N GLY A 140 -1.18 3.61 1.99
CA GLY A 140 -2.56 4.04 1.76
C GLY A 140 -2.84 5.54 1.86
N TYR A 141 -1.92 6.33 2.40
CA TYR A 141 -2.11 7.77 2.62
C TYR A 141 -1.18 8.62 1.76
N ASP A 142 -1.64 9.83 1.46
CA ASP A 142 -0.87 10.85 0.78
C ASP A 142 0.39 11.18 1.60
N PHE A 143 1.52 11.33 0.93
CA PHE A 143 2.78 11.74 1.52
C PHE A 143 3.10 13.17 1.09
N GLN A 144 3.22 14.09 2.03
CA GLN A 144 3.57 15.48 1.79
C GLN A 144 5.06 15.69 2.03
N MET A 145 5.79 16.13 1.01
CA MET A 145 7.22 16.43 1.14
C MET A 145 7.40 17.76 1.87
N LEU A 146 8.18 17.73 2.96
CA LEU A 146 8.59 18.94 3.66
C LEU A 146 9.60 19.72 2.80
N TYR A 147 9.64 21.04 2.97
CA TYR A 147 10.58 21.95 2.32
C TYR A 147 10.56 21.99 0.77
N SER A 148 9.52 21.42 0.14
CA SER A 148 9.26 21.61 -1.28
C SER A 148 8.51 22.93 -1.53
N ASP A 149 8.93 23.70 -2.53
CA ASP A 149 8.22 24.89 -3.01
C ASP A 149 7.94 24.76 -4.52
N PRO A 150 6.66 24.57 -4.93
CA PRO A 150 5.48 24.45 -4.08
C PRO A 150 5.47 23.15 -3.27
N ILE A 151 4.67 23.12 -2.18
CA ILE A 151 4.43 21.90 -1.40
C ILE A 151 3.97 20.79 -2.35
N PHE A 152 4.74 19.71 -2.39
CA PHE A 152 4.48 18.56 -3.23
C PHE A 152 3.85 17.43 -2.41
N THR A 153 2.78 16.84 -2.95
CA THR A 153 2.09 15.70 -2.31
C THR A 153 2.07 14.52 -3.26
N ILE A 154 2.70 13.43 -2.84
CA ILE A 154 2.63 12.14 -3.50
C ILE A 154 1.35 11.45 -3.05
N LYS A 155 0.50 11.06 -3.99
CA LYS A 155 -0.78 10.43 -3.65
C LYS A 155 -0.57 9.02 -3.08
N GLY A 156 -1.29 8.75 -1.99
CA GLY A 156 -1.38 7.42 -1.43
C GLY A 156 -2.02 6.46 -2.41
N TYR A 157 -1.67 5.19 -2.26
CA TYR A 157 -2.27 4.12 -3.05
C TYR A 157 -3.72 3.93 -2.61
N PRO A 158 -4.69 3.99 -3.53
CA PRO A 158 -6.07 3.88 -3.13
C PRO A 158 -6.37 2.49 -2.61
N ASN A 159 -7.20 2.40 -1.58
CA ASN A 159 -7.64 1.10 -1.05
C ASN A 159 -8.55 0.34 -2.04
N VAL A 160 -9.11 1.04 -3.02
CA VAL A 160 -10.00 0.53 -4.05
C VAL A 160 -9.48 0.94 -5.42
N CYS A 161 -9.45 0.00 -6.35
CA CYS A 161 -9.13 0.29 -7.74
C CYS A 161 -10.23 1.16 -8.35
N GLU A 162 -9.87 2.36 -8.79
CA GLU A 162 -10.83 3.31 -9.38
C GLU A 162 -11.46 2.81 -10.70
N VAL A 163 -10.80 1.86 -11.37
CA VAL A 163 -11.28 1.28 -12.64
C VAL A 163 -12.26 0.14 -12.44
N HIS A 164 -12.01 -0.71 -11.43
CA HIS A 164 -12.76 -1.94 -11.21
C HIS A 164 -13.61 -1.93 -9.93
N GLU A 165 -13.50 -0.87 -9.11
CA GLU A 165 -14.16 -0.72 -7.81
C GLU A 165 -13.83 -1.87 -6.81
N GLU A 166 -12.67 -2.52 -6.99
CA GLU A 166 -12.23 -3.64 -6.17
C GLU A 166 -11.18 -3.23 -5.14
N LYS A 167 -11.21 -3.85 -3.95
CA LYS A 167 -10.16 -3.66 -2.96
C LYS A 167 -8.78 -4.07 -3.50
N ILE A 168 -7.81 -3.16 -3.43
CA ILE A 168 -6.42 -3.43 -3.76
C ILE A 168 -5.82 -4.34 -2.68
N LYS A 169 -5.12 -5.40 -3.09
CA LYS A 169 -4.55 -6.41 -2.19
C LYS A 169 -3.04 -6.28 -2.16
N ARG A 170 -2.46 -6.26 -0.95
CA ARG A 170 -1.03 -6.50 -0.72
C ARG A 170 -0.75 -7.98 -0.85
N ARG A 171 0.15 -8.36 -1.75
CA ARG A 171 0.62 -9.73 -1.93
C ARG A 171 2.12 -9.77 -1.69
N LYS A 172 2.58 -10.82 -1.00
CA LYS A 172 4.00 -11.12 -0.93
C LYS A 172 4.47 -11.32 -2.36
N TRP A 173 5.42 -10.50 -2.79
CA TRP A 173 6.10 -10.69 -4.05
C TRP A 173 6.98 -11.91 -3.88
N ILE A 174 6.53 -13.00 -4.45
CA ILE A 174 7.42 -14.11 -4.76
C ILE A 174 8.05 -13.64 -6.07
N SER A 175 9.37 -13.71 -6.19
CA SER A 175 10.02 -13.65 -7.50
C SER A 175 9.53 -14.85 -8.31
N GLU A 176 8.28 -14.80 -8.77
CA GLU A 176 7.85 -15.63 -9.88
C GLU A 176 8.83 -15.27 -10.98
N GLU A 177 9.70 -16.24 -11.28
CA GLU A 177 10.59 -16.28 -12.43
C GLU A 177 10.01 -15.34 -13.48
N ASP A 178 10.73 -14.25 -13.74
CA ASP A 178 10.34 -13.24 -14.70
C ASP A 178 9.67 -13.95 -15.86
N LEU A 179 8.35 -13.75 -16.00
CA LEU A 179 7.67 -14.10 -17.22
C LEU A 179 8.29 -13.16 -18.25
N GLU A 180 9.45 -13.56 -18.79
CA GLU A 180 10.22 -12.93 -19.84
C GLU A 180 9.34 -12.96 -21.10
N TYR A 181 8.33 -12.10 -21.12
CA TYR A 181 7.64 -11.74 -22.33
C TYR A 181 8.57 -10.75 -23.03
N ASP A 182 9.26 -11.22 -24.08
CA ASP A 182 10.06 -10.38 -24.95
C ASP A 182 9.09 -9.52 -25.78
N ILE A 183 8.79 -8.32 -25.28
CA ILE A 183 7.87 -7.36 -25.90
C ILE A 183 8.58 -6.79 -27.13
N THR A 184 8.09 -7.12 -28.33
CA THR A 184 8.74 -6.72 -29.60
C THR A 184 8.47 -5.26 -30.01
N CYS A 185 7.73 -4.51 -29.21
CA CYS A 185 7.61 -3.05 -29.34
C CYS A 185 8.53 -2.36 -28.33
N ASP A 186 8.72 -1.05 -28.49
CA ASP A 186 9.47 -0.26 -27.50
C ASP A 186 8.95 -0.58 -26.09
N GLN A 187 9.80 -1.23 -25.30
CA GLN A 187 9.44 -1.80 -24.00
C GLN A 187 8.90 -0.71 -23.07
N PHE A 188 9.45 0.50 -23.17
CA PHE A 188 8.98 1.67 -22.43
C PHE A 188 7.57 2.08 -22.85
N SER A 189 7.30 2.22 -24.15
CA SER A 189 5.97 2.55 -24.68
C SER A 189 4.92 1.51 -24.28
N PHE A 190 5.25 0.22 -24.37
CA PHE A 190 4.33 -0.86 -23.98
C PHE A 190 4.04 -0.88 -22.48
N ILE A 191 5.06 -0.73 -21.64
CA ILE A 191 4.89 -0.69 -20.18
C ILE A 191 4.06 0.53 -19.79
N ASN A 192 4.35 1.71 -20.37
CA ASN A 192 3.59 2.93 -20.14
C ASN A 192 2.12 2.79 -20.58
N GLU A 193 1.85 2.15 -21.73
CA GLU A 193 0.48 1.91 -22.18
C GLU A 193 -0.24 0.90 -21.27
N ALA A 194 0.43 -0.17 -20.86
CA ALA A 194 -0.11 -1.15 -19.93
C ALA A 194 -0.39 -0.56 -18.54
N GLN A 195 0.48 0.32 -18.04
CA GLN A 195 0.26 1.03 -16.76
C GLN A 195 -0.89 2.02 -16.86
N LYS A 196 -1.02 2.77 -17.96
CA LYS A 196 -2.18 3.65 -18.17
C LYS A 196 -3.50 2.87 -18.22
N LYS A 197 -3.51 1.70 -18.84
CA LYS A 197 -4.70 0.83 -18.95
C LYS A 197 -4.99 0.05 -17.67
N PHE A 198 -3.96 -0.34 -16.94
CA PHE A 198 -4.04 -1.20 -15.76
C PHE A 198 -3.19 -0.60 -14.61
N PRO A 199 -3.58 0.57 -14.07
CA PRO A 199 -2.74 1.37 -13.16
C PRO A 199 -2.33 0.59 -11.90
N TYR A 200 -3.17 -0.33 -11.43
CA TYR A 200 -2.95 -1.08 -10.21
C TYR A 200 -2.57 -2.56 -10.45
N SER A 201 -1.84 -2.85 -11.53
CA SER A 201 -1.38 -4.21 -11.83
C SER A 201 0.04 -4.49 -11.35
N GLY A 202 0.17 -4.92 -10.09
CA GLY A 202 1.45 -5.39 -9.52
C GLY A 202 2.43 -4.25 -9.28
N GLN A 203 1.94 -3.12 -8.77
CA GLN A 203 2.78 -2.00 -8.36
C GLN A 203 3.55 -2.44 -7.11
N ARG A 204 4.88 -2.46 -7.20
CA ARG A 204 5.72 -2.83 -6.06
C ARG A 204 5.60 -1.75 -4.99
N ILE A 205 5.53 -2.17 -3.73
CA ILE A 205 5.72 -1.30 -2.55
C ILE A 205 7.13 -1.49 -2.00
N SER A 206 7.69 -2.68 -2.19
CA SER A 206 9.05 -3.03 -1.79
C SER A 206 9.52 -4.25 -2.57
N GLU A 207 10.76 -4.67 -2.37
CA GLU A 207 11.29 -5.90 -2.96
C GLU A 207 10.51 -7.16 -2.55
N SER A 208 9.76 -7.11 -1.44
CA SER A 208 9.03 -8.26 -0.89
C SER A 208 7.51 -8.20 -1.06
N PHE A 209 6.95 -7.08 -1.54
CA PHE A 209 5.50 -6.89 -1.63
C PHE A 209 5.06 -6.11 -2.87
N GLU A 210 3.92 -6.53 -3.43
CA GLU A 210 3.20 -5.83 -4.50
C GLU A 210 1.77 -5.49 -4.06
N LEU A 211 1.28 -4.32 -4.47
CA LEU A 211 -0.14 -4.01 -4.51
C LEU A 211 -0.70 -4.37 -5.87
N ARG A 212 -1.85 -5.05 -5.84
CA ARG A 212 -2.60 -5.28 -7.07
C ARG A 212 -4.10 -5.32 -6.89
N CYS A 213 -4.79 -4.72 -7.85
CA CYS A 213 -6.15 -5.07 -8.19
C CYS A 213 -6.14 -6.42 -8.93
N THR A 214 -7.07 -7.32 -8.58
CA THR A 214 -7.09 -8.67 -9.19
C THR A 214 -7.46 -8.58 -10.66
N SER A 215 -8.46 -7.76 -11.01
CA SER A 215 -8.86 -7.55 -12.41
C SER A 215 -7.82 -6.83 -13.24
N CYS A 216 -7.19 -5.75 -12.75
CA CYS A 216 -6.06 -5.11 -13.44
C CYS A 216 -4.94 -6.14 -13.75
N HIS A 217 -4.61 -7.00 -12.78
CA HIS A 217 -3.56 -8.01 -12.94
C HIS A 217 -3.90 -9.06 -14.00
N LEU A 218 -5.13 -9.59 -13.96
CA LEU A 218 -5.59 -10.58 -14.94
C LEU A 218 -5.65 -9.98 -16.34
N LEU A 219 -6.23 -8.79 -16.48
CA LEU A 219 -6.32 -8.09 -17.77
C LEU A 219 -4.94 -7.72 -18.32
N LYS A 220 -3.98 -7.31 -17.47
CA LYS A 220 -2.59 -7.08 -17.91
C LYS A 220 -1.96 -8.39 -18.39
N LYS A 221 -2.15 -9.52 -17.69
CA LYS A 221 -1.65 -10.83 -18.13
C LYS A 221 -2.20 -11.22 -19.50
N GLU A 222 -3.50 -11.02 -19.73
CA GLU A 222 -4.12 -11.28 -21.04
C GLU A 222 -3.64 -10.30 -22.12
N PHE A 223 -3.52 -9.01 -21.80
CA PHE A 223 -2.99 -7.99 -22.69
C PHE A 223 -1.55 -8.34 -23.13
N ILE A 224 -0.68 -8.72 -22.20
CA ILE A 224 0.68 -9.16 -22.51
C ILE A 224 0.65 -10.41 -23.38
N LYS A 225 -0.17 -11.42 -23.04
CA LYS A 225 -0.28 -12.65 -23.83
C LYS A 225 -0.71 -12.38 -25.29
N ASN A 226 -1.61 -11.42 -25.51
CA ASN A 226 -2.16 -11.11 -26.82
C ASN A 226 -1.28 -10.17 -27.65
N ASN A 227 -0.46 -9.34 -27.00
CA ASN A 227 0.38 -8.34 -27.67
C ASN A 227 1.87 -8.72 -27.72
N SER A 228 2.31 -9.73 -26.96
CA SER A 228 3.64 -10.31 -27.10
C SER A 228 3.67 -11.28 -28.28
N LYS A 229 4.62 -11.10 -29.20
CA LYS A 229 4.92 -12.09 -30.23
C LYS A 229 6.01 -13.02 -29.68
N PRO A 230 5.84 -14.35 -29.68
CA PRO A 230 6.92 -15.24 -29.31
C PRO A 230 8.09 -15.03 -30.28
N LYS A 231 9.19 -14.45 -29.79
CA LYS A 231 10.40 -14.27 -30.59
C LYS A 231 11.12 -15.62 -30.64
N VAL A 232 11.25 -16.18 -31.84
CA VAL A 232 12.15 -17.32 -32.06
C VAL A 232 13.58 -16.79 -31.94
N TYR A 233 14.16 -16.89 -30.73
CA TYR A 233 15.49 -16.36 -30.45
C TYR A 233 16.57 -17.07 -31.30
N LYS A 234 16.38 -18.37 -31.53
CA LYS A 234 17.26 -19.18 -32.37
C LYS A 234 16.56 -20.48 -32.78
N THR A 235 16.51 -20.76 -34.07
CA THR A 235 16.17 -22.10 -34.57
C THR A 235 17.39 -22.99 -34.40
N ILE A 236 17.25 -24.08 -33.67
CA ILE A 236 18.31 -25.08 -33.48
C ILE A 236 17.94 -26.35 -34.26
N THR A 237 18.84 -26.79 -35.14
CA THR A 237 18.70 -28.06 -35.85
C THR A 237 19.32 -29.17 -35.02
N THR A 238 18.70 -30.34 -34.99
CA THR A 238 19.35 -31.53 -34.43
C THR A 238 20.46 -32.03 -35.34
N ASN A 239 21.45 -32.69 -34.76
CA ASN A 239 22.31 -33.57 -35.55
C ASN A 239 21.55 -34.82 -36.04
N ILE A 240 22.20 -35.66 -36.84
CA ILE A 240 21.61 -36.89 -37.40
C ILE A 240 21.13 -37.90 -36.35
N TYR A 241 21.55 -37.74 -35.09
CA TYR A 241 21.18 -38.62 -33.96
C TYR A 241 20.06 -38.01 -33.08
N GLY A 242 19.53 -36.84 -33.43
CA GLY A 242 18.43 -36.17 -32.72
C GLY A 242 18.84 -35.34 -31.51
N PHE A 243 20.13 -34.99 -31.36
CA PHE A 243 20.63 -34.13 -30.30
C PHE A 243 20.71 -32.67 -30.74
N ALA A 244 20.38 -31.75 -29.84
CA ALA A 244 20.61 -30.32 -29.98
C ALA A 244 21.37 -29.75 -28.77
N LYS A 245 21.86 -28.51 -28.91
CA LYS A 245 22.47 -27.75 -27.82
C LYS A 245 21.56 -26.60 -27.43
N CYS A 246 21.32 -26.43 -26.13
CA CYS A 246 20.58 -25.29 -25.62
C CYS A 246 21.36 -24.00 -25.93
N PRO A 247 20.75 -22.96 -26.52
CA PRO A 247 21.47 -21.74 -26.86
C PRO A 247 21.88 -20.91 -25.63
N LYS A 248 21.19 -21.04 -24.47
CA LYS A 248 21.53 -20.35 -23.22
C LYS A 248 22.65 -21.03 -22.43
N CYS A 249 22.53 -22.33 -22.15
CA CYS A 249 23.48 -23.04 -21.28
C CYS A 249 24.41 -24.01 -22.02
N ASN A 250 24.29 -24.14 -23.34
CA ASN A 250 25.11 -25.00 -24.21
C ASN A 250 25.04 -26.52 -23.91
N SER A 251 24.20 -26.94 -22.95
CA SER A 251 24.03 -28.35 -22.63
C SER A 251 23.39 -29.10 -23.80
N LYS A 252 23.88 -30.32 -24.03
CA LYS A 252 23.31 -31.22 -25.04
C LYS A 252 22.03 -31.85 -24.48
N PHE A 253 20.98 -31.87 -25.28
CA PHE A 253 19.76 -32.59 -24.95
C PHE A 253 19.23 -33.29 -26.21
N ARG A 254 18.53 -34.41 -26.01
CA ARG A 254 17.84 -35.13 -27.09
C ARG A 254 16.37 -34.78 -27.01
N PHE A 255 15.75 -34.42 -28.12
CA PHE A 255 14.32 -34.10 -28.12
C PHE A 255 13.48 -35.35 -27.81
N ARG A 256 13.06 -35.46 -26.54
CA ARG A 256 12.06 -36.42 -26.06
C ARG A 256 11.08 -35.68 -25.13
N PRO A 257 9.79 -36.05 -25.09
CA PRO A 257 8.84 -35.47 -24.14
C PRO A 257 9.33 -35.52 -22.68
N THR A 258 10.12 -36.53 -22.33
CA THR A 258 10.69 -36.71 -20.98
C THR A 258 11.85 -35.78 -20.61
N SER A 259 12.46 -35.12 -21.60
CA SER A 259 13.60 -34.21 -21.39
C SER A 259 13.19 -32.75 -21.25
N LEU A 260 11.89 -32.46 -21.32
CA LEU A 260 11.32 -31.12 -21.25
C LEU A 260 10.16 -31.16 -20.27
N ASN A 261 10.15 -30.27 -19.28
CA ASN A 261 8.98 -30.10 -18.42
C ASN A 261 8.13 -28.98 -19.00
N ASN A 262 6.95 -29.30 -19.57
CA ASN A 262 6.04 -28.34 -20.20
C ASN A 262 6.70 -27.40 -21.25
N GLY A 263 7.68 -27.92 -22.01
CA GLY A 263 8.41 -27.14 -23.01
C GLY A 263 9.53 -26.25 -22.43
N MET A 264 9.90 -26.42 -21.16
CA MET A 264 11.07 -25.77 -20.57
C MET A 264 12.27 -26.73 -20.49
N HIS A 265 13.44 -26.21 -20.83
CA HIS A 265 14.72 -26.86 -20.61
C HIS A 265 15.17 -26.68 -19.15
N ASN A 266 16.02 -27.57 -18.63
CA ASN A 266 16.48 -27.56 -17.22
C ASN A 266 17.20 -26.27 -16.76
N CYS A 267 17.58 -25.40 -17.68
CA CYS A 267 18.18 -24.10 -17.37
C CYS A 267 17.14 -22.94 -17.33
N GLY A 268 15.84 -23.27 -17.26
CA GLY A 268 14.74 -22.31 -17.24
C GLY A 268 14.36 -21.73 -18.61
N GLN A 269 15.06 -22.08 -19.69
CA GLN A 269 14.72 -21.54 -21.02
C GLN A 269 13.51 -22.27 -21.61
N LYS A 270 12.48 -21.51 -22.01
CA LYS A 270 11.34 -22.04 -22.78
C LYS A 270 11.77 -22.35 -24.21
N LEU A 271 11.56 -23.59 -24.65
CA LEU A 271 11.86 -24.07 -25.99
C LEU A 271 10.56 -24.43 -26.72
N ILE A 272 10.28 -23.76 -27.84
CA ILE A 272 9.18 -24.11 -28.73
C ILE A 272 9.74 -25.01 -29.82
N ILE A 273 9.20 -26.23 -29.94
CA ILE A 273 9.65 -27.22 -30.93
C ILE A 273 8.66 -27.26 -32.07
N GLN A 274 9.15 -27.00 -33.29
CA GLN A 274 8.39 -27.19 -34.51
C GLN A 274 9.05 -28.31 -35.32
N TYR A 275 8.29 -29.36 -35.64
CA TYR A 275 8.74 -30.46 -36.48
C TYR A 275 8.50 -30.09 -37.95
N HIS A 276 9.57 -29.75 -38.67
CA HIS A 276 9.52 -29.68 -40.13
C HIS A 276 9.70 -31.09 -40.69
N LYS A 277 8.59 -31.73 -41.07
CA LYS A 277 8.62 -32.98 -41.84
C LYS A 277 8.94 -32.67 -43.30
N ASP A 278 10.22 -32.58 -43.63
CA ASP A 278 10.64 -32.71 -45.02
C ASP A 278 10.56 -34.18 -45.42
N PHE A 279 9.37 -34.64 -45.81
CA PHE A 279 9.22 -35.89 -46.52
C PHE A 279 9.87 -35.75 -47.90
N LYS A 280 11.15 -36.10 -48.01
CA LYS A 280 11.66 -36.58 -49.29
C LYS A 280 11.02 -37.94 -49.54
N LYS A 281 9.98 -37.98 -50.39
CA LYS A 281 9.54 -39.21 -51.04
C LYS A 281 10.73 -39.74 -51.85
N THR A 282 11.38 -40.78 -51.35
CA THR A 282 12.16 -41.72 -52.15
C THR A 282 11.33 -42.97 -52.30
#